data_AF-A0A1Y3WMS5-F1
#
_entry.id   AF-A0A1Y3WMS5-F1
#
_cell.length_a   1.000
_cell.length_b   1.000
_cell.length_c   1.000
_cell.angle_alpha   90.00
_cell.angle_beta   90.00
_cell.angle_gamma   90.00
#
_symmetry.space_group_name_H-M   'P 1'
#
loop_
_entity.id
_entity.type
_entity.pdbx_description
1 polymer ?
#
loop_
_entity_poly.entity_id
_entity_poly.type
_entity_poly.pdbx_seq_one_letter_code
_entity_poly.pdbx_strand_id
1 'polypeptide(L)'
;MLIVGIILTCLLGILLTALVSPRFSWTERIGLSFPLGMTLQTIVMALLDLVHIPLTATSVLLAQAIVFALLMFLVWRYRGIDSLRFTPAMLNDLKQANLVWILLLLVIAYCEYMNYSKCIFFPPSDRDSLAAFDTLGFVADHDHTYLRMSLFDADYNPSIHRAGGSIAYAPFVQLSYAYVYLLGAETSKAIPALMYLFFVIAFYGILRRNTGKTIAALTTLLMMMAPEMIAFSSLSATNAMQAAFASLGIAYTASWLRSRHDHELYAGALLLGANMWCRNEGIVFIGAACIVLLIDCIRRKSYRKGWYFTGLALLPAVIWFIYMKVGALYTEGMAITHLFWDGEKASEIAGGFWALFSNPVYYGWTFPAFALLFVANAWFMIKKYDNLPLLGMIVLSVLFYGLVIYHVDYVWDSIHNVLAYSAKRFFFCFVPMCWYFVATTHIARRGADYIERYLSLK
;
A
#
# COMPACT_ATOMS: atom_id res chain seq x y z
N MET A 1 18.03 16.04 12.54
CA MET A 1 18.35 14.76 11.84
C MET A 1 17.13 14.23 11.10
N LEU A 2 15.93 14.30 11.68
CA LEU A 2 14.65 13.93 11.06
C LEU A 2 14.47 14.38 9.60
N ILE A 3 14.59 15.67 9.30
CA ILE A 3 14.39 16.21 7.93
C ILE A 3 15.35 15.55 6.94
N VAL A 4 16.62 15.39 7.32
CA VAL A 4 17.64 14.75 6.47
C VAL A 4 17.27 13.30 6.20
N GLY A 5 16.84 12.55 7.23
CA GLY A 5 16.39 11.17 7.07
C GLY A 5 15.16 11.04 6.15
N ILE A 6 14.16 11.91 6.30
CA ILE A 6 12.98 11.93 5.41
C ILE A 6 13.39 12.22 3.96
N ILE A 7 14.26 13.23 3.74
CA ILE A 7 14.76 13.55 2.40
C ILE A 7 15.50 12.35 1.79
N LEU A 8 16.42 11.73 2.56
CA LEU A 8 17.14 10.54 2.12
C LEU A 8 16.20 9.39 1.78
N THR A 9 15.14 9.19 2.57
CA THR A 9 14.11 8.17 2.34
C THR A 9 13.41 8.40 1.00
N CYS A 10 12.99 9.64 0.71
CA CYS A 10 12.42 9.98 -0.60
C CYS A 10 13.43 9.76 -1.74
N LEU A 11 14.69 10.15 -1.55
CA LEU A 11 15.73 9.95 -2.56
C LEU A 11 15.98 8.47 -2.86
N LEU A 12 15.96 7.60 -1.84
CA LEU A 12 16.03 6.15 -2.03
C LEU A 12 14.90 5.63 -2.92
N GLY A 13 13.66 6.07 -2.69
CA GLY A 13 12.54 5.68 -3.54
C GLY A 13 12.62 6.24 -4.97
N ILE A 14 13.13 7.45 -5.16
CA ILE A 14 13.39 8.02 -6.50
C ILE A 14 14.45 7.17 -7.23
N LEU A 15 15.53 6.77 -6.56
CA LEU A 15 16.55 5.91 -7.14
C LEU A 15 16.00 4.51 -7.45
N LEU A 16 15.17 3.95 -6.55
CA LEU A 16 14.56 2.64 -6.78
C LEU A 16 13.61 2.67 -7.98
N THR A 17 12.76 3.68 -8.10
CA THR A 17 11.87 3.84 -9.26
C THR A 17 12.66 4.06 -10.56
N ALA A 18 13.76 4.83 -10.51
CA ALA A 18 14.65 5.00 -11.66
C ALA A 18 15.33 3.68 -12.08
N LEU A 19 15.77 2.88 -11.11
CA LEU A 19 16.37 1.57 -11.35
C LEU A 19 15.36 0.61 -11.99
N VAL A 20 14.10 0.63 -11.52
CA VAL A 20 13.01 -0.13 -12.14
C VAL A 20 12.82 0.33 -13.59
N SER A 21 12.69 1.63 -13.85
CA SER A 21 12.65 2.15 -15.23
C SER A 21 12.78 3.68 -15.33
N PRO A 22 13.39 4.18 -16.42
CA PRO A 22 13.34 5.60 -16.76
C PRO A 22 11.93 6.10 -17.15
N ARG A 23 10.99 5.19 -17.48
CA ARG A 23 9.70 5.54 -18.10
C ARG A 23 8.64 6.06 -17.13
N PHE A 24 8.86 6.01 -15.82
CA PHE A 24 7.93 6.61 -14.87
C PHE A 24 7.88 8.12 -15.05
N SER A 25 6.65 8.66 -15.08
CA SER A 25 6.44 10.10 -14.96
C SER A 25 6.95 10.58 -13.60
N TRP A 26 7.32 11.86 -13.49
CA TRP A 26 7.77 12.38 -12.21
C TRP A 26 6.68 12.48 -11.17
N THR A 27 5.43 12.65 -11.56
CA THR A 27 4.30 12.54 -10.63
C THR A 27 4.30 11.18 -9.95
N GLU A 28 4.49 10.11 -10.72
CA GLU A 28 4.59 8.76 -10.14
C GLU A 28 5.88 8.54 -9.35
N ARG A 29 7.03 9.05 -9.83
CA ARG A 29 8.29 8.93 -9.08
C ARG A 29 8.22 9.63 -7.73
N ILE A 30 7.67 10.85 -7.70
CA ILE A 30 7.45 11.59 -6.47
C ILE A 30 6.47 10.79 -5.61
N GLY A 31 5.29 10.43 -6.12
CA GLY A 31 4.30 9.68 -5.34
C GLY A 31 4.81 8.34 -4.79
N LEU A 32 5.63 7.61 -5.53
CA LEU A 32 6.19 6.33 -5.10
C LEU A 32 7.46 6.48 -4.24
N SER A 33 8.04 7.67 -4.16
CA SER A 33 9.33 7.90 -3.50
C SER A 33 9.30 7.55 -2.02
N PHE A 34 8.40 8.14 -1.25
CA PHE A 34 8.31 7.86 0.18
C PHE A 34 7.82 6.44 0.50
N PRO A 35 6.75 5.90 -0.14
CA PRO A 35 6.28 4.54 0.16
C PRO A 35 7.35 3.48 -0.07
N LEU A 36 8.01 3.51 -1.23
CA LEU A 36 9.05 2.54 -1.56
C LEU A 36 10.36 2.81 -0.80
N GLY A 37 10.72 4.08 -0.60
CA GLY A 37 11.87 4.48 0.18
C GLY A 37 11.78 4.02 1.63
N MET A 38 10.63 4.22 2.27
CA MET A 38 10.37 3.79 3.64
C MET A 38 10.34 2.26 3.74
N THR A 39 9.82 1.57 2.72
CA THR A 39 9.86 0.10 2.66
C THR A 39 11.31 -0.39 2.66
N LEU A 40 12.15 0.19 1.80
CA LEU A 40 13.57 -0.14 1.76
C LEU A 40 14.27 0.18 3.08
N GLN A 41 13.96 1.33 3.68
CA GLN A 41 14.52 1.76 4.96
C GLN A 41 14.20 0.78 6.09
N THR A 42 12.95 0.33 6.21
CA THR A 42 12.55 -0.63 7.26
C THR A 42 13.14 -2.02 7.03
N ILE A 43 13.29 -2.45 5.77
CA ILE A 43 14.03 -3.69 5.45
C ILE A 43 15.49 -3.56 5.88
N VAL A 44 16.15 -2.43 5.60
CA VAL A 44 17.53 -2.18 6.02
C VAL A 44 17.65 -2.22 7.54
N MET A 45 16.73 -1.59 8.27
CA MET A 45 16.70 -1.65 9.74
C MET A 45 16.53 -3.08 10.25
N ALA A 46 15.60 -3.86 9.68
CA ALA A 46 15.44 -5.27 10.03
C ALA A 46 16.72 -6.08 9.77
N LEU A 47 17.43 -5.81 8.67
CA LEU A 47 18.69 -6.48 8.35
C LEU A 47 19.82 -6.10 9.32
N LEU A 48 19.94 -4.82 9.70
CA LEU A 48 20.90 -4.36 10.71
C LEU A 48 20.68 -5.09 12.04
N ASP A 49 19.43 -5.12 12.47
CA ASP A 49 19.04 -5.72 13.74
C ASP A 49 19.22 -7.25 13.73
N LEU A 50 18.99 -7.90 12.59
CA LEU A 50 19.26 -9.32 12.38
C LEU A 50 20.74 -9.67 12.53
N VAL A 51 21.65 -8.76 12.15
CA VAL A 51 23.10 -8.92 12.35
C VAL A 51 23.59 -8.30 13.66
N HIS A 52 22.68 -7.96 14.57
CA HIS A 52 22.95 -7.39 15.89
C HIS A 52 23.67 -6.04 15.86
N ILE A 53 23.51 -5.25 14.80
CA ILE A 53 23.92 -3.85 14.79
C ILE A 53 22.81 -3.04 15.48
N PRO A 54 23.11 -2.31 16.57
CA PRO A 54 22.11 -1.52 17.28
C PRO A 54 21.43 -0.50 16.36
N LEU A 55 20.11 -0.38 16.48
CA LEU A 55 19.31 0.62 15.78
C LEU A 55 19.48 1.97 16.48
N THR A 56 20.48 2.74 16.05
CA THR A 56 20.74 4.10 16.52
C THR A 56 20.58 5.06 15.35
N ALA A 57 20.39 6.36 15.61
CA ALA A 57 20.35 7.37 14.56
C ALA A 57 21.55 7.26 13.60
N THR A 58 22.74 7.03 14.13
CA THR A 58 23.99 6.93 13.38
C THR A 58 24.05 5.67 12.51
N SER A 59 23.80 4.49 13.08
CA SER A 59 23.87 3.23 12.33
C SER A 59 22.83 3.18 11.21
N VAL A 60 21.63 3.67 11.50
CA VAL A 60 20.50 3.70 10.56
C VAL A 60 20.74 4.69 9.42
N LEU A 61 21.23 5.91 9.70
CA LEU A 61 21.58 6.89 8.66
C LEU A 61 22.80 6.46 7.84
N LEU A 62 23.81 5.84 8.45
CA LEU A 62 24.97 5.32 7.73
C LEU A 62 24.58 4.20 6.77
N ALA A 63 23.78 3.25 7.22
CA ALA A 63 23.25 2.19 6.36
C ALA A 63 22.40 2.76 5.23
N GLN A 64 21.55 3.76 5.52
CA GLN A 64 20.77 4.47 4.52
C GLN A 64 21.66 5.14 3.47
N ALA A 65 22.76 5.79 3.88
CA ALA A 65 23.72 6.42 2.97
C ALA A 65 24.46 5.40 2.10
N ILE A 66 24.83 4.24 2.66
CA ILE A 66 25.45 3.13 1.91
C ILE A 66 24.49 2.60 0.83
N VAL A 67 23.23 2.36 1.20
CA VAL A 67 22.19 1.90 0.27
C VAL A 67 21.92 2.95 -0.81
N PHE A 68 21.93 4.23 -0.45
CA PHE A 68 21.80 5.34 -1.40
C PHE A 68 22.95 5.35 -2.42
N ALA A 69 24.20 5.24 -1.95
CA ALA A 69 25.37 5.17 -2.83
C ALA A 69 25.32 3.94 -3.75
N LEU A 70 24.93 2.78 -3.23
CA LEU A 70 24.75 1.56 -4.01
C LEU A 70 23.67 1.73 -5.09
N LEU A 71 22.48 2.23 -4.73
CA LEU A 71 21.40 2.46 -5.70
C LEU A 71 21.80 3.50 -6.75
N MET A 72 22.49 4.57 -6.35
CA MET A 72 22.98 5.58 -7.29
C MET A 72 23.97 4.96 -8.28
N PHE A 73 24.91 4.13 -7.80
CA PHE A 73 25.84 3.39 -8.64
C PHE A 73 25.09 2.47 -9.62
N LEU A 74 24.09 1.72 -9.16
CA LEU A 74 23.29 0.84 -10.01
C LEU A 74 22.49 1.62 -11.07
N VAL A 75 21.89 2.75 -10.69
CA VAL A 75 21.19 3.63 -11.63
C VAL A 75 22.17 4.17 -12.67
N TRP A 76 23.32 4.68 -12.25
CA TRP A 76 24.36 5.17 -13.15
C TRP A 76 24.83 4.06 -14.12
N ARG A 77 25.10 2.86 -13.61
CA ARG A 77 25.64 1.73 -14.36
C ARG A 77 24.67 1.11 -15.36
N TYR A 78 23.39 1.02 -15.01
CA TYR A 78 22.38 0.26 -15.78
C TYR A 78 21.33 1.13 -16.47
N ARG A 79 21.11 2.37 -16.01
CA ARG A 79 20.08 3.28 -16.54
C ARG A 79 20.63 4.61 -17.06
N GLY A 80 21.82 5.00 -16.61
CA GLY A 80 22.39 6.32 -16.84
C GLY A 80 21.72 7.39 -15.97
N ILE A 81 22.48 8.41 -15.56
CA ILE A 81 21.99 9.52 -14.73
C ILE A 81 20.91 10.34 -15.47
N ASP A 82 20.90 10.31 -16.80
CA ASP A 82 19.91 11.00 -17.62
C ASP A 82 18.48 10.48 -17.39
N SER A 83 18.33 9.26 -16.85
CA SER A 83 17.05 8.72 -16.38
C SER A 83 16.42 9.51 -15.23
N LEU A 84 17.20 10.38 -14.57
CA LEU A 84 16.79 11.29 -13.49
C LEU A 84 16.68 12.75 -13.96
N ARG A 85 16.78 13.04 -15.26
CA ARG A 85 16.56 14.40 -15.76
C ARG A 85 15.06 14.71 -15.86
N PHE A 86 14.71 15.95 -15.53
CA PHE A 86 13.41 16.52 -15.85
C PHE A 86 13.30 16.68 -17.37
N THR A 87 12.21 16.19 -17.97
CA THR A 87 11.98 16.34 -19.42
C THR A 87 11.12 17.57 -19.72
N PRO A 88 11.38 18.32 -20.81
CA PRO A 88 10.60 19.51 -21.16
C PRO A 88 9.10 19.25 -21.35
N ALA A 89 8.72 18.03 -21.75
CA ALA A 89 7.33 17.60 -21.86
C ALA A 89 6.53 17.75 -20.55
N MET A 90 7.22 17.80 -19.40
CA MET A 90 6.62 17.94 -18.08
C MET A 90 6.28 19.39 -17.72
N LEU A 91 7.04 20.37 -18.22
CA LEU A 91 6.75 21.80 -18.03
C LEU A 91 5.55 22.24 -18.88
N ASN A 92 5.26 21.51 -19.97
CA ASN A 92 4.09 21.74 -20.80
C ASN A 92 2.78 21.35 -20.12
N ASP A 93 2.81 20.66 -18.97
CA ASP A 93 1.59 20.28 -18.27
C ASP A 93 0.82 21.47 -17.71
N LEU A 94 1.55 22.45 -17.18
CA LEU A 94 0.99 23.72 -16.70
C LEU A 94 0.43 24.57 -17.84
N LYS A 95 0.98 24.42 -19.05
CA LYS A 95 0.49 25.15 -20.24
C LYS A 95 -0.85 24.62 -20.75
N GLN A 96 -1.19 23.37 -20.43
CA GLN A 96 -2.47 22.73 -20.77
C GLN A 96 -3.40 22.64 -19.56
N ALA A 97 -3.19 23.51 -18.57
CA ALA A 97 -4.02 23.55 -17.39
C ALA A 97 -5.40 24.10 -17.74
N ASN A 98 -6.45 23.40 -17.33
CA ASN A 98 -7.80 23.94 -17.35
C ASN A 98 -8.23 24.31 -15.92
N LEU A 99 -9.18 25.25 -15.80
CA LEU A 99 -9.63 25.77 -14.51
C LEU A 99 -10.20 24.67 -13.61
N VAL A 100 -10.97 23.73 -14.15
CA VAL A 100 -11.59 22.63 -13.39
C VAL A 100 -10.50 21.75 -12.76
N TRP A 101 -9.48 21.39 -13.52
CA TRP A 101 -8.35 20.62 -13.03
C TRP A 101 -7.60 21.36 -11.91
N ILE A 102 -7.35 22.65 -12.06
CA ILE A 102 -6.70 23.46 -11.01
C ILE A 102 -7.54 23.47 -9.73
N LEU A 103 -8.86 23.71 -9.85
CA LEU A 103 -9.76 23.71 -8.70
C LEU A 103 -9.78 22.35 -8.00
N LEU A 104 -9.82 21.25 -8.74
CA LEU A 104 -9.75 19.91 -8.17
C LEU A 104 -8.43 19.67 -7.43
N LEU A 105 -7.29 20.10 -7.99
CA LEU A 105 -6.00 20.00 -7.31
C LEU A 105 -5.94 20.86 -6.03
N LEU A 106 -6.55 22.05 -6.02
CA LEU A 106 -6.63 22.89 -4.83
C LEU A 106 -7.46 22.22 -3.73
N VAL A 107 -8.59 21.61 -4.08
CA VAL A 107 -9.42 20.86 -3.12
C VAL A 107 -8.68 19.64 -2.58
N ILE A 108 -8.00 18.87 -3.45
CA ILE A 108 -7.15 17.75 -3.03
C ILE A 108 -6.07 18.22 -2.06
N ALA A 109 -5.35 19.30 -2.40
CA ALA A 109 -4.31 19.86 -1.56
C ALA A 109 -4.86 20.33 -0.21
N TYR A 110 -6.06 20.93 -0.20
CA TYR A 110 -6.73 21.33 1.03
C TYR A 110 -7.14 20.14 1.90
N CYS A 111 -7.75 19.10 1.32
CA CYS A 111 -8.10 17.87 2.04
C CYS A 111 -6.85 17.18 2.62
N GLU A 112 -5.77 17.11 1.84
CA GLU A 112 -4.51 16.55 2.31
C GLU A 112 -3.88 17.39 3.41
N TYR A 113 -3.92 18.73 3.29
CA TYR A 113 -3.47 19.62 4.34
C TYR A 113 -4.24 19.42 5.65
N MET A 114 -5.57 19.23 5.59
CA MET A 114 -6.37 18.90 6.77
C MET A 114 -5.94 17.57 7.39
N ASN A 115 -5.74 16.53 6.57
CA ASN A 115 -5.25 15.23 7.04
C ASN A 115 -3.86 15.35 7.70
N TYR A 116 -2.91 15.99 7.01
CA TYR A 116 -1.56 16.19 7.48
C TYR A 116 -1.54 16.99 8.79
N SER A 117 -2.29 18.09 8.86
CA SER A 117 -2.43 18.90 10.07
C SER A 117 -2.97 18.07 11.23
N LYS A 118 -3.97 17.22 10.99
CA LYS A 118 -4.53 16.32 12.01
C LYS A 118 -3.51 15.29 12.49
N CYS A 119 -2.67 14.74 11.61
CA CYS A 119 -1.57 13.84 11.98
C CYS A 119 -0.57 14.51 12.91
N ILE A 120 -0.11 15.72 12.57
CA ILE A 120 0.95 16.40 13.31
C ILE A 120 0.45 17.01 14.61
N PHE A 121 -0.79 17.51 14.63
CA PHE A 121 -1.34 18.21 15.80
C PHE A 121 -1.79 17.27 16.93
N PHE A 122 -2.46 16.15 16.59
CA PHE A 122 -3.01 15.25 17.61
C PHE A 122 -2.07 14.08 17.86
N PRO A 123 -1.75 13.75 19.13
CA PRO A 123 -0.93 12.58 19.45
C PRO A 123 -1.61 11.26 19.05
N PRO A 124 -0.85 10.17 18.89
CA PRO A 124 -1.42 8.81 18.82
C PRO A 124 -2.40 8.59 19.97
N SER A 125 -3.60 8.10 19.65
CA SER A 125 -4.68 7.98 20.64
C SER A 125 -5.56 6.76 20.43
N ASP A 126 -5.53 6.13 19.26
CA ASP A 126 -6.25 4.89 19.03
C ASP A 126 -5.57 3.72 19.75
N ARG A 127 -6.41 2.80 20.23
CA ARG A 127 -5.98 1.65 21.05
C ARG A 127 -4.88 0.84 20.40
N ASP A 128 -4.98 0.55 19.11
CA ASP A 128 -4.01 -0.34 18.45
C ASP A 128 -2.67 0.35 18.21
N SER A 129 -2.68 1.67 17.95
CA SER A 129 -1.45 2.45 17.93
C SER A 129 -0.77 2.44 19.30
N LEU A 130 -1.52 2.72 20.37
CA LEU A 130 -0.98 2.77 21.74
C LEU A 130 -0.64 1.40 22.35
N ALA A 131 -1.21 0.30 21.83
CA ALA A 131 -0.94 -1.04 22.34
C ALA A 131 0.11 -1.79 21.52
N ALA A 132 0.30 -1.41 20.25
CA ALA A 132 1.18 -2.12 19.34
C ALA A 132 2.03 -1.17 18.50
N PHE A 133 1.45 -0.39 17.60
CA PHE A 133 2.26 0.21 16.53
C PHE A 133 3.23 1.29 17.02
N ASP A 134 2.69 2.29 17.72
CA ASP A 134 3.43 3.45 18.23
C ASP A 134 4.39 3.03 19.34
N THR A 135 3.88 2.26 20.30
CA THR A 135 4.65 1.79 21.45
C THR A 135 5.81 0.89 21.06
N LEU A 136 5.62 -0.07 20.14
CA LEU A 136 6.72 -0.91 19.68
C LEU A 136 7.77 -0.10 18.91
N GLY A 137 7.35 0.91 18.14
CA GLY A 137 8.29 1.83 17.48
C GLY A 137 9.09 2.66 18.48
N PHE A 138 8.44 3.19 19.51
CA PHE A 138 9.06 3.98 20.57
C PHE A 138 10.02 3.15 21.43
N VAL A 139 9.63 1.95 21.84
CA VAL A 139 10.50 1.07 22.64
C VAL A 139 11.68 0.56 21.80
N ALA A 140 11.50 0.28 20.50
CA ALA A 140 12.62 -0.10 19.64
C ALA A 140 13.65 1.03 19.45
N ASP A 141 13.23 2.30 19.53
CA ASP A 141 14.15 3.44 19.61
C ASP A 141 14.96 3.41 20.91
N HIS A 142 14.31 3.23 22.06
CA HIS A 142 14.96 3.18 23.37
C HIS A 142 15.88 1.97 23.58
N ASP A 143 15.44 0.79 23.15
CA ASP A 143 16.19 -0.46 23.30
C ASP A 143 17.26 -0.63 22.22
N HIS A 144 17.23 0.21 21.18
CA HIS A 144 18.09 0.12 19.99
C HIS A 144 18.05 -1.26 19.31
N THR A 145 16.93 -1.98 19.41
CA THR A 145 16.68 -3.27 18.76
C THR A 145 15.17 -3.49 18.64
N TYR A 146 14.75 -4.22 17.60
CA TYR A 146 13.38 -4.70 17.50
C TYR A 146 13.30 -6.20 17.83
N LEU A 147 14.31 -6.98 17.44
CA LEU A 147 14.37 -8.43 17.57
C LEU A 147 14.37 -8.89 19.03
N ARG A 148 15.05 -8.14 19.90
CA ARG A 148 15.22 -8.43 21.33
C ARG A 148 14.70 -7.31 22.21
N MET A 149 13.62 -6.69 21.76
CA MET A 149 12.97 -5.61 22.50
C MET A 149 12.48 -6.14 23.85
N SER A 150 12.62 -5.33 24.90
CA SER A 150 12.21 -5.65 26.28
C SER A 150 10.74 -6.07 26.38
N LEU A 151 9.86 -5.47 25.57
CA LEU A 151 8.44 -5.81 25.51
C LEU A 151 8.14 -7.22 24.97
N PHE A 152 9.10 -7.85 24.30
CA PHE A 152 8.98 -9.22 23.80
C PHE A 152 9.47 -10.26 24.80
N ASP A 153 10.00 -9.85 25.95
CA ASP A 153 10.34 -10.76 27.03
C ASP A 153 9.08 -11.29 27.70
N ALA A 154 8.93 -12.62 27.73
CA ALA A 154 7.77 -13.30 28.32
C ALA A 154 7.69 -13.13 29.84
N ASP A 155 8.81 -12.89 30.53
CA ASP A 155 8.82 -12.64 31.96
C ASP A 155 8.26 -11.23 32.27
N TYR A 156 8.51 -10.27 31.38
CA TYR A 156 8.01 -8.90 31.51
C TYR A 156 6.57 -8.76 30.99
N ASN A 157 6.26 -9.35 29.82
CA ASN A 157 4.94 -9.33 29.19
C ASN A 157 4.46 -10.75 28.85
N PRO A 158 3.88 -11.48 29.83
CA PRO A 158 3.46 -12.86 29.65
C PRO A 158 2.37 -13.08 28.58
N SER A 159 1.72 -12.00 28.13
CA SER A 159 0.65 -12.06 27.14
C SER A 159 1.13 -11.91 25.70
N ILE A 160 2.41 -11.55 25.48
CA ILE A 160 2.90 -11.13 24.17
C ILE A 160 2.86 -12.23 23.11
N HIS A 161 3.02 -13.50 23.54
CA HIS A 161 2.97 -14.68 22.67
C HIS A 161 1.57 -15.27 22.50
N ARG A 162 0.55 -14.78 23.22
CA ARG A 162 -0.82 -15.30 23.09
C ARG A 162 -1.38 -15.03 21.70
N ALA A 163 -2.45 -15.76 21.38
CA ALA A 163 -3.26 -15.47 20.19
C ALA A 163 -3.66 -13.98 20.15
N GLY A 164 -3.37 -13.32 19.02
CA GLY A 164 -3.60 -11.89 18.81
C GLY A 164 -2.46 -10.97 19.29
N GLY A 165 -1.36 -11.53 19.79
CA GLY A 165 -0.17 -10.78 20.21
C GLY A 165 0.49 -9.98 19.07
N SER A 166 0.97 -8.78 19.37
CA SER A 166 1.56 -7.86 18.38
C SER A 166 2.97 -8.25 17.94
N ILE A 167 3.61 -9.23 18.60
CA ILE A 167 4.98 -9.69 18.31
C ILE A 167 5.16 -10.27 16.91
N ALA A 168 4.11 -10.87 16.33
CA ALA A 168 4.13 -11.46 14.99
C ALA A 168 3.63 -10.49 13.90
N TYR A 169 3.33 -9.23 14.25
CA TYR A 169 2.94 -8.24 13.27
C TYR A 169 4.10 -7.92 12.33
N ALA A 170 3.78 -7.80 11.04
CA ALA A 170 4.76 -7.42 10.04
C ALA A 170 5.39 -6.06 10.39
N PRO A 171 6.70 -5.87 10.21
CA PRO A 171 7.45 -4.89 11.00
C PRO A 171 7.50 -3.49 10.36
N PHE A 172 6.93 -3.30 9.17
CA PHE A 172 7.04 -2.03 8.44
C PHE A 172 6.61 -0.82 9.30
N VAL A 173 5.44 -0.88 9.94
CA VAL A 173 4.89 0.29 10.64
C VAL A 173 5.72 0.59 11.89
N GLN A 174 6.00 -0.42 12.69
CA GLN A 174 6.78 -0.32 13.92
C GLN A 174 8.20 0.20 13.62
N LEU A 175 8.89 -0.39 12.63
CA LEU A 175 10.22 0.08 12.25
C LEU A 175 10.19 1.46 11.59
N SER A 176 9.10 1.83 10.91
CA SER A 176 8.96 3.19 10.39
C SER A 176 8.75 4.23 11.48
N TYR A 177 8.11 3.85 12.57
CA TYR A 177 7.92 4.71 13.74
C TYR A 177 9.22 4.82 14.53
N ALA A 178 9.89 3.69 14.77
CA ALA A 178 11.24 3.66 15.34
C ALA A 178 12.20 4.55 14.54
N TYR A 179 12.13 4.52 13.20
CA TYR A 179 12.97 5.36 12.35
C TYR A 179 12.83 6.86 12.65
N VAL A 180 11.61 7.38 12.82
CA VAL A 180 11.42 8.81 13.09
C VAL A 180 11.74 9.16 14.53
N TYR A 181 11.46 8.28 15.50
CA TYR A 181 11.85 8.47 16.90
C TYR A 181 13.37 8.53 17.07
N LEU A 182 14.09 7.58 16.45
CA LEU A 182 15.57 7.56 16.39
C LEU A 182 16.16 8.86 15.83
N LEU A 183 15.42 9.56 14.97
CA LEU A 183 15.85 10.82 14.37
C LEU A 183 15.40 12.08 15.14
N GLY A 184 14.76 11.89 16.30
CA GLY A 184 14.31 12.91 17.23
C GLY A 184 12.91 13.45 16.96
N ALA A 185 12.02 12.69 16.32
CA ALA A 185 10.62 13.09 16.19
C ALA A 185 9.87 12.97 17.52
N GLU A 186 8.98 13.93 17.82
CA GLU A 186 8.08 13.86 18.98
C GLU A 186 6.87 12.94 18.74
N THR A 187 6.57 12.63 17.47
CA THR A 187 5.41 11.83 17.08
C THR A 187 5.71 10.96 15.86
N SER A 188 5.24 9.71 15.90
CA SER A 188 5.29 8.79 14.77
C SER A 188 4.41 9.22 13.58
N LYS A 189 3.42 10.09 13.84
CA LYS A 189 2.38 10.46 12.87
C LYS A 189 2.88 11.21 11.64
N ALA A 190 4.14 11.65 11.64
CA ALA A 190 4.79 12.10 10.42
C ALA A 190 4.80 11.02 9.33
N ILE A 191 4.92 9.74 9.69
CA ILE A 191 4.90 8.63 8.74
C ILE A 191 3.54 8.47 8.03
N PRO A 192 2.40 8.25 8.72
CA PRO A 192 1.10 8.14 8.03
C PRO A 192 0.76 9.41 7.24
N ALA A 193 1.11 10.59 7.74
CA ALA A 193 0.90 11.86 7.02
C ALA A 193 1.62 11.88 5.67
N LEU A 194 2.92 11.56 5.66
CA LEU A 194 3.71 11.50 4.43
C LEU A 194 3.24 10.34 3.56
N MET A 195 2.99 9.16 4.13
CA MET A 195 2.52 8.00 3.36
C MET A 195 1.25 8.32 2.57
N TYR A 196 0.28 8.98 3.20
CA TYR A 196 -0.98 9.33 2.54
C TYR A 196 -0.80 10.42 1.47
N LEU A 197 -0.05 11.49 1.76
CA LEU A 197 0.31 12.52 0.78
C LEU A 197 0.94 11.90 -0.49
N PHE A 198 1.95 11.06 -0.30
CA PHE A 198 2.66 10.43 -1.40
C PHE A 198 1.79 9.41 -2.14
N PHE A 199 0.94 8.66 -1.43
CA PHE A 199 -0.07 7.79 -2.02
C PHE A 199 -1.04 8.55 -2.92
N VAL A 200 -1.58 9.70 -2.47
CA VAL A 200 -2.49 10.54 -3.25
C VAL A 200 -1.83 11.00 -4.56
N ILE A 201 -0.57 11.42 -4.49
CA ILE A 201 0.22 11.82 -5.66
C ILE A 201 0.44 10.62 -6.60
N ALA A 202 0.80 9.44 -6.08
CA ALA A 202 1.02 8.23 -6.88
C ALA A 202 -0.27 7.76 -7.57
N PHE A 203 -1.39 7.77 -6.84
CA PHE A 203 -2.70 7.36 -7.32
C PHE A 203 -3.18 8.28 -8.45
N TYR A 204 -3.04 9.59 -8.29
CA TYR A 204 -3.26 10.55 -9.37
C TYR A 204 -2.35 10.28 -10.58
N GLY A 205 -1.05 10.03 -10.34
CA GLY A 205 -0.07 9.76 -11.39
C GLY A 205 -0.43 8.56 -12.27
N ILE A 206 -0.81 7.42 -11.67
CA ILE A 206 -1.18 6.22 -12.43
C ILE A 206 -2.55 6.35 -13.12
N LEU A 207 -3.51 7.07 -12.52
CA LEU A 207 -4.80 7.34 -13.15
C LEU A 207 -4.64 8.19 -14.42
N ARG A 208 -3.80 9.22 -14.33
CA ARG A 208 -3.55 10.16 -15.42
C ARG A 208 -3.06 9.48 -16.70
N ARG A 209 -2.35 8.34 -16.59
CA ARG A 209 -1.96 7.51 -17.75
C ARG A 209 -3.14 6.99 -18.56
N ASN A 210 -4.30 6.83 -17.93
CA ASN A 210 -5.46 6.13 -18.47
C ASN A 210 -6.66 7.04 -18.77
N THR A 211 -6.79 8.18 -18.09
CA THR A 211 -8.03 8.98 -18.06
C THR A 211 -7.85 10.48 -18.27
N GLY A 212 -6.64 10.97 -18.57
CA GLY A 212 -6.38 12.43 -18.64
C GLY A 212 -6.29 13.10 -17.27
N LYS A 213 -5.97 14.41 -17.24
CA LYS A 213 -5.62 15.13 -16.00
C LYS A 213 -6.84 15.42 -15.14
N THR A 214 -7.93 15.87 -15.75
CA THR A 214 -9.12 16.33 -15.01
C THR A 214 -9.84 15.17 -14.32
N ILE A 215 -10.10 14.08 -15.04
CA ILE A 215 -10.76 12.89 -14.47
C ILE A 215 -9.87 12.15 -13.49
N ALA A 216 -8.54 12.15 -13.70
CA ALA A 216 -7.62 11.62 -12.70
C ALA A 216 -7.71 12.40 -11.39
N ALA A 217 -7.72 13.74 -11.44
CA ALA A 217 -7.88 14.57 -10.24
C ALA A 217 -9.24 14.32 -9.56
N LEU A 218 -10.35 14.32 -10.33
CA LEU A 218 -11.67 14.05 -9.76
C LEU A 218 -11.75 12.68 -9.08
N THR A 219 -11.21 11.65 -9.73
CA THR A 219 -11.21 10.28 -9.17
C THR A 219 -10.33 10.20 -7.92
N THR A 220 -9.18 10.87 -7.91
CA THR A 220 -8.32 10.96 -6.71
C THR A 220 -9.06 11.65 -5.56
N LEU A 221 -9.77 12.75 -5.84
CA LEU A 221 -10.57 13.44 -4.83
C LEU A 221 -11.68 12.54 -4.27
N LEU A 222 -12.42 11.83 -5.12
CA LEU A 222 -13.49 10.93 -4.70
C LEU A 222 -12.95 9.75 -3.86
N MET A 223 -11.77 9.23 -4.21
CA MET A 223 -11.07 8.22 -3.41
C MET A 223 -10.69 8.77 -2.03
N MET A 224 -10.14 9.98 -1.96
CA MET A 224 -9.77 10.62 -0.69
C MET A 224 -10.99 10.92 0.18
N MET A 225 -12.11 11.33 -0.42
CA MET A 225 -13.34 11.69 0.29
C MET A 225 -14.14 10.49 0.79
N ALA A 226 -13.71 9.25 0.51
CA ALA A 226 -14.31 8.09 1.15
C ALA A 226 -14.16 8.24 2.68
N PRO A 227 -15.27 8.21 3.46
CA PRO A 227 -15.25 8.62 4.87
C PRO A 227 -14.20 7.90 5.71
N GLU A 228 -14.10 6.59 5.56
CA GLU A 228 -13.12 5.80 6.28
C GLU A 228 -11.68 6.07 5.80
N MET A 229 -11.42 6.30 4.50
CA MET A 229 -10.07 6.59 4.01
C MET A 229 -9.49 7.85 4.66
N ILE A 230 -10.24 8.96 4.69
CA ILE A 230 -9.78 10.21 5.32
C ILE A 230 -9.75 10.14 6.85
N ALA A 231 -10.63 9.33 7.46
CA ALA A 231 -10.64 9.15 8.90
C ALA A 231 -9.39 8.40 9.39
N PHE A 232 -9.06 7.27 8.75
CA PHE A 232 -7.95 6.41 9.13
C PHE A 232 -6.59 6.85 8.60
N SER A 233 -6.52 7.67 7.54
CA SER A 233 -5.25 8.23 7.06
C SER A 233 -4.53 9.08 8.11
N SER A 234 -5.28 9.58 9.10
CA SER A 234 -4.77 10.39 10.21
C SER A 234 -4.38 9.61 11.47
N LEU A 235 -4.62 8.30 11.49
CA LEU A 235 -4.30 7.42 12.62
C LEU A 235 -2.91 6.82 12.46
N SER A 236 -2.25 6.49 13.58
CA SER A 236 -0.95 5.78 13.60
C SER A 236 -1.11 4.28 13.35
N ALA A 237 -1.94 3.92 12.37
CA ALA A 237 -2.34 2.55 12.10
C ALA A 237 -1.80 2.04 10.76
N THR A 238 -1.78 0.72 10.61
CA THR A 238 -1.31 0.01 9.42
C THR A 238 -2.22 0.14 8.21
N ASN A 239 -3.50 0.45 8.40
CA ASN A 239 -4.55 0.22 7.40
C ASN A 239 -4.40 1.10 6.16
N ALA A 240 -4.24 2.42 6.34
CA ALA A 240 -4.12 3.35 5.22
C ALA A 240 -2.83 3.10 4.41
N MET A 241 -1.75 2.73 5.09
CA MET A 241 -0.48 2.37 4.45
C MET A 241 -0.59 1.07 3.66
N GLN A 242 -1.23 0.05 4.24
CA GLN A 242 -1.52 -1.19 3.53
C GLN A 242 -2.41 -0.92 2.30
N ALA A 243 -3.47 -0.11 2.46
CA ALA A 243 -4.35 0.24 1.36
C ALA A 243 -3.60 0.94 0.23
N ALA A 244 -2.66 1.84 0.54
CA ALA A 244 -1.81 2.48 -0.45
C ALA A 244 -0.96 1.45 -1.21
N PHE A 245 -0.25 0.57 -0.50
CA PHE A 245 0.59 -0.45 -1.11
C PHE A 245 -0.20 -1.47 -1.94
N ALA A 246 -1.26 -2.03 -1.37
CA ALA A 246 -2.10 -3.04 -2.01
C ALA A 246 -2.75 -2.47 -3.27
N SER A 247 -3.40 -1.30 -3.16
CA SER A 247 -4.14 -0.73 -4.27
C SER A 247 -3.25 -0.26 -5.42
N LEU A 248 -2.13 0.41 -5.13
CA LEU A 248 -1.16 0.78 -6.16
C LEU A 248 -0.51 -0.48 -6.78
N GLY A 249 -0.20 -1.50 -5.97
CA GLY A 249 0.35 -2.76 -6.45
C GLY A 249 -0.57 -3.46 -7.45
N ILE A 250 -1.87 -3.57 -7.13
CA ILE A 250 -2.90 -4.09 -8.03
C ILE A 250 -3.07 -3.19 -9.26
N ALA A 251 -3.10 -1.86 -9.09
CA ALA A 251 -3.28 -0.93 -10.20
C ALA A 251 -2.12 -0.98 -11.21
N TYR A 252 -0.87 -1.03 -10.74
CA TYR A 252 0.31 -1.21 -11.60
C TYR A 252 0.33 -2.58 -12.28
N THR A 253 -0.06 -3.64 -11.57
CA THR A 253 -0.17 -4.99 -12.15
C THR A 253 -1.26 -5.04 -13.25
N ALA A 254 -2.41 -4.42 -13.00
CA ALA A 254 -3.49 -4.29 -13.98
C ALA A 254 -3.09 -3.42 -15.18
N SER A 255 -2.34 -2.34 -14.93
CA SER A 255 -1.77 -1.51 -15.98
C SER A 255 -0.83 -2.32 -16.87
N TRP A 256 0.06 -3.13 -16.28
CA TRP A 256 0.97 -4.00 -17.03
C TRP A 256 0.23 -4.99 -17.92
N LEU A 257 -0.86 -5.60 -17.41
CA LEU A 257 -1.67 -6.54 -18.19
C LEU A 257 -2.27 -5.90 -19.46
N ARG A 258 -2.41 -4.57 -19.50
CA ARG A 258 -2.86 -3.80 -20.66
C ARG A 258 -1.70 -3.28 -21.50
N SER A 259 -0.73 -2.61 -20.89
CA SER A 259 0.33 -1.86 -21.57
C SER A 259 1.55 -2.71 -21.93
N ARG A 260 1.78 -3.79 -21.18
CA ARG A 260 2.95 -4.70 -21.27
C ARG A 260 4.29 -4.03 -21.04
N HIS A 261 4.32 -2.87 -20.38
CA HIS A 261 5.57 -2.23 -19.98
C HIS A 261 6.11 -2.80 -18.67
N ASP A 262 7.20 -3.54 -18.72
CA ASP A 262 7.72 -4.32 -17.57
C ASP A 262 7.95 -3.52 -16.27
N HIS A 263 8.19 -2.22 -16.38
CA HIS A 263 8.30 -1.34 -15.21
C HIS A 263 7.03 -1.33 -14.34
N GLU A 264 5.85 -1.48 -14.95
CA GLU A 264 4.58 -1.56 -14.25
C GLU A 264 4.44 -2.91 -13.51
N LEU A 265 4.96 -4.00 -14.08
CA LEU A 265 4.97 -5.31 -13.41
C LEU A 265 5.86 -5.28 -12.17
N TYR A 266 7.07 -4.73 -12.31
CA TYR A 266 8.02 -4.66 -11.19
C TYR A 266 7.58 -3.68 -10.11
N ALA A 267 6.99 -2.53 -10.46
CA ALA A 267 6.36 -1.66 -9.47
C ALA A 267 5.20 -2.35 -8.75
N GLY A 268 4.35 -3.06 -9.50
CA GLY A 268 3.29 -3.89 -8.93
C GLY A 268 3.82 -4.89 -7.90
N ALA A 269 4.86 -5.64 -8.25
CA ALA A 269 5.49 -6.61 -7.36
C ALA A 269 6.12 -5.98 -6.12
N LEU A 270 6.88 -4.88 -6.27
CA LEU A 270 7.49 -4.17 -5.14
C LEU A 270 6.45 -3.63 -4.17
N LEU A 271 5.36 -3.04 -4.67
CA LEU A 271 4.29 -2.50 -3.85
C LEU A 271 3.48 -3.60 -3.17
N LEU A 272 3.20 -4.72 -3.84
CA LEU A 272 2.53 -5.84 -3.20
C LEU A 272 3.42 -6.51 -2.13
N GLY A 273 4.74 -6.57 -2.36
CA GLY A 273 5.70 -6.99 -1.35
C GLY A 273 5.76 -6.04 -0.16
N ALA A 274 5.73 -4.72 -0.40
CA ALA A 274 5.61 -3.71 0.65
C ALA A 274 4.30 -3.86 1.45
N ASN A 275 3.19 -4.17 0.78
CA ASN A 275 1.91 -4.47 1.42
C ASN A 275 2.03 -5.69 2.37
N MET A 276 2.71 -6.75 1.96
CA MET A 276 2.96 -7.91 2.83
C MET A 276 3.90 -7.59 3.99
N TRP A 277 4.91 -6.75 3.75
CA TRP A 277 5.81 -6.23 4.78
C TRP A 277 5.09 -5.30 5.77
N CYS A 278 3.97 -4.70 5.35
CA CYS A 278 3.10 -3.87 6.18
C CYS A 278 2.11 -4.70 7.01
N ARG A 279 1.45 -5.69 6.40
CA ARG A 279 0.51 -6.59 7.08
C ARG A 279 0.51 -7.96 6.43
N ASN A 280 0.53 -9.02 7.25
CA ASN A 280 0.54 -10.42 6.80
C ASN A 280 -0.72 -10.80 5.98
N GLU A 281 -1.88 -10.21 6.28
CA GLU A 281 -3.11 -10.41 5.48
C GLU A 281 -2.95 -9.89 4.04
N GLY A 282 -1.95 -9.05 3.77
CA GLY A 282 -1.61 -8.56 2.44
C GLY A 282 -1.30 -9.66 1.42
N ILE A 283 -1.02 -10.89 1.88
CA ILE A 283 -0.82 -12.07 1.03
C ILE A 283 -2.00 -12.32 0.08
N VAL A 284 -3.23 -11.95 0.46
CA VAL A 284 -4.42 -12.19 -0.38
C VAL A 284 -4.36 -11.40 -1.69
N PHE A 285 -3.77 -10.19 -1.67
CA PHE A 285 -3.58 -9.37 -2.89
C PHE A 285 -2.49 -9.95 -3.78
N ILE A 286 -1.42 -10.49 -3.19
CA ILE A 286 -0.37 -11.21 -3.92
C ILE A 286 -0.96 -12.45 -4.59
N GLY A 287 -1.71 -13.26 -3.83
CA GLY A 287 -2.35 -14.48 -4.34
C GLY A 287 -3.28 -14.18 -5.52
N ALA A 288 -4.14 -13.17 -5.37
CA ALA A 288 -5.08 -12.76 -6.42
C ALA A 288 -4.34 -12.29 -7.69
N ALA A 289 -3.30 -11.46 -7.53
CA ALA A 289 -2.46 -11.02 -8.64
C ALA A 289 -1.73 -12.18 -9.31
N CYS A 290 -1.16 -13.11 -8.53
CA CYS A 290 -0.46 -14.29 -9.03
C CYS A 290 -1.36 -15.21 -9.84
N ILE A 291 -2.62 -15.43 -9.44
CA ILE A 291 -3.56 -16.25 -10.22
C ILE A 291 -3.87 -15.60 -11.56
N VAL A 292 -4.20 -14.30 -11.56
CA VAL A 292 -4.52 -13.59 -12.80
C VAL A 292 -3.30 -13.54 -13.73
N LEU A 293 -2.11 -13.31 -13.18
CA LEU A 293 -0.86 -13.34 -13.92
C LEU A 293 -0.52 -14.74 -14.43
N LEU A 294 -0.79 -15.80 -13.67
CA LEU A 294 -0.57 -17.19 -14.08
C LEU A 294 -1.44 -17.52 -15.29
N ILE A 295 -2.73 -17.16 -15.26
CA ILE A 295 -3.64 -17.34 -16.38
C ILE A 295 -3.10 -16.62 -17.64
N ASP A 296 -2.67 -15.37 -17.50
CA ASP A 296 -2.07 -14.62 -18.61
C ASP A 296 -0.75 -15.22 -19.09
N CYS A 297 0.12 -15.66 -18.19
CA CYS A 297 1.41 -16.28 -18.50
C CYS A 297 1.25 -17.63 -19.20
N ILE A 298 0.26 -18.44 -18.83
CA ILE A 298 -0.07 -19.69 -19.52
C ILE A 298 -0.53 -19.39 -20.95
N ARG A 299 -1.46 -18.43 -21.11
CA ARG A 299 -1.98 -18.03 -22.43
C ARG A 299 -0.88 -17.51 -23.35
N ARG A 300 0.10 -16.79 -22.81
CA ARG A 300 1.16 -16.12 -23.57
C ARG A 300 2.53 -16.81 -23.53
N LYS A 301 2.64 -17.93 -22.82
CA LYS A 301 3.90 -18.67 -22.56
C LYS A 301 5.01 -17.81 -21.95
N SER A 302 4.66 -16.81 -21.13
CA SER A 302 5.60 -15.83 -20.54
C SER A 302 5.98 -16.12 -19.09
N TYR A 303 6.20 -17.39 -18.75
CA TYR A 303 6.37 -17.88 -17.36
C TYR A 303 7.47 -17.15 -16.57
N ARG A 304 8.58 -16.78 -17.24
CA ARG A 304 9.70 -16.06 -16.62
C ARG A 304 9.24 -14.76 -15.93
N LYS A 305 8.29 -14.04 -16.52
CA LYS A 305 7.76 -12.79 -15.94
C LYS A 305 6.91 -13.07 -14.69
N GLY A 306 6.11 -14.14 -14.73
CA GLY A 306 5.34 -14.60 -13.56
C GLY A 306 6.25 -14.98 -12.38
N TRP A 307 7.36 -15.68 -12.65
CA TRP A 307 8.34 -16.02 -11.61
C TRP A 307 9.02 -14.79 -11.00
N TYR A 308 9.43 -13.82 -11.82
CA TYR A 308 10.03 -12.58 -11.32
C TYR A 308 9.05 -11.76 -10.48
N PHE A 309 7.80 -11.64 -10.92
CA PHE A 309 6.77 -10.97 -10.14
C PHE A 309 6.57 -11.65 -8.78
N THR A 310 6.35 -12.97 -8.79
CA THR A 310 6.05 -13.74 -7.58
C THR A 310 7.21 -13.72 -6.59
N GLY A 311 8.44 -13.94 -7.09
CA GLY A 311 9.64 -13.91 -6.25
C GLY A 311 9.87 -12.54 -5.62
N LEU A 312 9.69 -11.46 -6.40
CA LEU A 312 9.87 -10.10 -5.88
C LEU A 312 8.77 -9.69 -4.89
N ALA A 313 7.52 -10.09 -5.12
CA ALA A 313 6.41 -9.81 -4.22
C ALA A 313 6.48 -10.60 -2.90
N LEU A 314 7.02 -11.82 -2.91
CA LEU A 314 7.16 -12.66 -1.71
C LEU A 314 8.47 -12.43 -0.95
N LEU A 315 9.45 -11.76 -1.54
CA LEU A 315 10.76 -11.54 -0.91
C LEU A 315 10.67 -10.89 0.49
N PRO A 316 9.86 -9.83 0.72
CA PRO A 316 9.73 -9.27 2.07
C PRO A 316 9.13 -10.26 3.08
N ALA A 317 8.20 -11.11 2.67
CA ALA A 317 7.66 -12.15 3.54
C ALA A 317 8.72 -13.17 3.96
N VAL A 318 9.58 -13.57 3.02
CA VAL A 318 10.70 -14.48 3.31
C VAL A 318 11.66 -13.85 4.32
N ILE A 319 12.01 -12.58 4.13
CA ILE A 319 12.86 -11.83 5.08
C ILE A 319 12.19 -11.80 6.46
N TRP A 320 10.88 -11.54 6.52
CA TRP A 320 10.14 -11.47 7.78
C TRP A 320 10.11 -12.83 8.50
N PHE A 321 9.84 -13.92 7.78
CA PHE A 321 9.82 -15.26 8.37
C PHE A 321 11.19 -15.69 8.89
N ILE A 322 12.27 -15.35 8.18
CA ILE A 322 13.63 -15.59 8.68
C ILE A 322 13.87 -14.78 9.95
N TYR A 323 13.51 -13.51 9.94
CA TYR A 323 13.68 -12.60 11.07
C TYR A 323 12.93 -13.10 12.31
N MET A 324 11.65 -13.46 12.17
CA MET A 324 10.86 -14.05 13.26
C MET A 324 11.47 -15.34 13.80
N LYS A 325 11.92 -16.23 12.90
CA LYS A 325 12.54 -17.50 13.31
C LYS A 325 13.83 -17.30 14.10
N VAL A 326 14.66 -16.34 13.70
CA VAL A 326 15.91 -16.02 14.41
C VAL A 326 15.64 -15.35 15.76
N GLY A 327 14.63 -14.48 15.84
CA GLY A 327 14.24 -13.78 17.06
C GLY A 327 13.33 -14.56 18.00
N ALA A 328 12.95 -15.80 17.66
CA ALA A 328 11.90 -16.54 18.34
C ALA A 328 10.60 -15.72 18.50
N LEU A 329 10.26 -14.90 17.50
CA LEU A 329 9.04 -14.10 17.46
C LEU A 329 7.91 -14.98 16.95
N TYR A 330 6.98 -15.37 17.82
CA TYR A 330 5.83 -16.18 17.46
C TYR A 330 4.60 -15.81 18.29
N THR A 331 3.42 -16.14 17.75
CA THR A 331 2.16 -16.13 18.48
C THR A 331 1.58 -17.53 18.47
N GLU A 332 0.76 -17.86 19.47
CA GLU A 332 -0.03 -19.09 19.49
C GLU A 332 -0.86 -19.22 18.20
N GLY A 333 -0.99 -20.46 17.72
CA GLY A 333 -1.66 -20.75 16.46
C GLY A 333 -3.15 -20.42 16.50
N MET A 334 -3.58 -19.61 15.53
CA MET A 334 -4.95 -19.12 15.38
C MET A 334 -5.66 -19.66 14.14
N ALA A 335 -4.97 -20.53 13.39
CA ALA A 335 -5.45 -21.08 12.14
C ALA A 335 -6.01 -22.47 12.36
N ILE A 336 -7.19 -22.73 11.80
CA ILE A 336 -7.76 -24.06 11.69
C ILE A 336 -6.95 -24.82 10.63
N THR A 337 -6.19 -25.82 11.07
CA THR A 337 -5.25 -26.58 10.23
C THR A 337 -5.82 -27.87 9.65
N HIS A 338 -7.07 -28.21 9.99
CA HIS A 338 -7.77 -29.37 9.47
C HIS A 338 -8.87 -28.94 8.49
N LEU A 339 -9.26 -29.86 7.60
CA LEU A 339 -10.39 -29.62 6.70
C LEU A 339 -11.69 -29.61 7.50
N PHE A 340 -12.47 -28.55 7.39
CA PHE A 340 -13.77 -28.46 8.04
C PHE A 340 -14.78 -27.69 7.18
N TRP A 341 -16.06 -27.94 7.40
CA TRP A 341 -17.16 -27.28 6.72
C TRP A 341 -18.15 -26.71 7.74
N ASP A 342 -18.34 -25.40 7.70
CA ASP A 342 -19.24 -24.64 8.56
C ASP A 342 -20.03 -23.64 7.71
N GLY A 343 -21.25 -24.04 7.36
CA GLY A 343 -22.13 -23.22 6.53
C GLY A 343 -22.63 -21.96 7.24
N GLU A 344 -22.76 -22.01 8.58
CA GLU A 344 -23.22 -20.87 9.37
C GLU A 344 -22.13 -19.78 9.41
N LYS A 345 -20.89 -20.18 9.70
CA LYS A 345 -19.72 -19.29 9.64
C LYS A 345 -19.56 -18.67 8.26
N ALA A 346 -19.68 -19.46 7.19
CA ALA A 346 -19.59 -18.96 5.82
C ALA A 346 -20.70 -17.93 5.51
N SER A 347 -21.94 -18.21 5.93
CA SER A 347 -23.09 -17.31 5.77
C SER A 347 -22.88 -16.00 6.54
N GLU A 348 -22.34 -16.08 7.76
CA GLU A 348 -22.07 -14.91 8.58
C GLU A 348 -21.00 -14.00 7.97
N ILE A 349 -19.91 -14.58 7.45
CA ILE A 349 -18.86 -13.82 6.75
C ILE A 349 -19.44 -13.12 5.52
N ALA A 350 -20.21 -13.85 4.71
CA ALA A 350 -20.83 -13.28 3.51
C ALA A 350 -21.80 -12.14 3.85
N GLY A 351 -22.64 -12.34 4.88
CA GLY A 351 -23.56 -11.32 5.40
C GLY A 351 -22.83 -10.08 5.93
N GLY A 352 -21.78 -10.28 6.73
CA GLY A 352 -20.94 -9.20 7.26
C GLY A 352 -20.23 -8.42 6.15
N PHE A 353 -19.70 -9.11 5.14
CA PHE A 353 -19.07 -8.46 3.99
C PHE A 353 -20.06 -7.60 3.21
N TRP A 354 -21.26 -8.13 2.94
CA TRP A 354 -22.31 -7.38 2.27
C TRP A 354 -22.76 -6.16 3.07
N ALA A 355 -22.91 -6.30 4.40
CA ALA A 355 -23.25 -5.20 5.29
C ALA A 355 -22.21 -4.09 5.26
N LEU A 356 -20.91 -4.43 5.20
CA LEU A 356 -19.84 -3.44 5.06
C LEU A 356 -19.85 -2.75 3.70
N PHE A 357 -19.97 -3.50 2.60
CA PHE A 357 -19.97 -2.93 1.25
C PHE A 357 -21.16 -2.02 0.96
N SER A 358 -22.32 -2.34 1.53
CA SER A 358 -23.56 -1.57 1.38
C SER A 358 -23.66 -0.37 2.33
N ASN A 359 -22.75 -0.21 3.29
CA ASN A 359 -22.82 0.86 4.27
C ASN A 359 -22.24 2.18 3.74
N PRO A 360 -23.07 3.21 3.47
CA PRO A 360 -22.59 4.49 2.93
C PRO A 360 -21.82 5.31 3.97
N VAL A 361 -21.99 5.04 5.27
CA VAL A 361 -21.26 5.75 6.34
C VAL A 361 -19.77 5.44 6.27
N TYR A 362 -19.40 4.21 5.88
CA TYR A 362 -18.01 3.80 5.85
C TYR A 362 -17.32 4.20 4.54
N TYR A 363 -17.93 3.87 3.41
CA TYR A 363 -17.23 3.96 2.12
C TYR A 363 -17.87 4.96 1.14
N GLY A 364 -18.89 5.70 1.59
CA GLY A 364 -19.59 6.70 0.80
C GLY A 364 -20.13 6.10 -0.50
N TRP A 365 -19.80 6.76 -1.61
CA TRP A 365 -20.24 6.37 -2.95
C TRP A 365 -19.34 5.33 -3.63
N THR A 366 -18.28 4.85 -2.97
CA THR A 366 -17.26 3.99 -3.59
C THR A 366 -17.85 2.71 -4.19
N PHE A 367 -18.52 1.89 -3.37
CA PHE A 367 -19.09 0.63 -3.83
C PHE A 367 -20.33 0.81 -4.73
N PRO A 368 -21.25 1.77 -4.46
CA PRO A 368 -22.30 2.11 -5.41
C PRO A 368 -21.79 2.53 -6.80
N ALA A 369 -20.78 3.40 -6.86
CA ALA A 369 -20.18 3.84 -8.12
C ALA A 369 -19.47 2.68 -8.85
N PHE A 370 -18.77 1.84 -8.09
CA PHE A 370 -18.17 0.61 -8.61
C PHE A 370 -19.22 -0.34 -9.21
N ALA A 371 -20.31 -0.61 -8.50
CA ALA A 371 -21.39 -1.47 -8.97
C ALA A 371 -22.06 -0.90 -10.23
N LEU A 372 -22.35 0.41 -10.25
CA LEU A 372 -22.93 1.08 -11.41
C LEU A 372 -22.05 0.94 -12.64
N LEU A 373 -20.75 1.21 -12.53
CA LEU A 373 -19.84 1.12 -13.68
C LEU A 373 -19.50 -0.32 -14.05
N PHE A 374 -19.52 -1.25 -13.11
CA PHE A 374 -19.45 -2.67 -13.42
C PHE A 374 -20.61 -3.09 -14.33
N VAL A 375 -21.85 -2.74 -13.97
CA VAL A 375 -23.05 -3.05 -14.77
C VAL A 375 -23.01 -2.31 -16.11
N ALA A 376 -22.73 -1.00 -16.11
CA ALA A 376 -22.69 -0.21 -17.34
C ALA A 376 -21.62 -0.73 -18.32
N ASN A 377 -20.47 -1.18 -17.80
CA ASN A 377 -19.36 -1.67 -18.63
C ASN A 377 -19.46 -3.18 -18.95
N ALA A 378 -20.44 -3.91 -18.41
CA ALA A 378 -20.52 -5.37 -18.49
C ALA A 378 -20.39 -5.92 -19.92
N TRP A 379 -21.02 -5.25 -20.90
CA TRP A 379 -20.91 -5.63 -22.31
C TRP A 379 -19.47 -5.57 -22.82
N PHE A 380 -18.74 -4.48 -22.52
CA PHE A 380 -17.34 -4.32 -22.92
C PHE A 380 -16.42 -5.27 -22.16
N MET A 381 -16.72 -5.57 -20.90
CA MET A 381 -15.98 -6.56 -20.12
C MET A 381 -16.06 -7.95 -20.74
N ILE A 382 -17.26 -8.39 -21.14
CA ILE A 382 -17.47 -9.72 -21.71
C ILE A 382 -16.93 -9.80 -23.15
N LYS A 383 -17.22 -8.80 -23.98
CA LYS A 383 -16.86 -8.85 -25.42
C LYS A 383 -15.43 -8.43 -25.72
N LYS A 384 -14.86 -7.51 -24.93
CA LYS A 384 -13.51 -6.95 -25.17
C LYS A 384 -12.51 -7.25 -24.06
N TYR A 385 -12.88 -8.03 -23.04
CA TYR A 385 -12.04 -8.30 -21.87
C TYR A 385 -11.57 -7.02 -21.16
N ASP A 386 -12.33 -5.92 -21.30
CA ASP A 386 -11.97 -4.62 -20.74
C ASP A 386 -11.97 -4.67 -19.20
N ASN A 387 -10.85 -4.29 -18.58
CA ASN A 387 -10.65 -4.31 -17.13
C ASN A 387 -10.98 -5.64 -16.40
N LEU A 388 -11.24 -6.74 -17.12
CA LEU A 388 -11.56 -8.03 -16.52
C LEU A 388 -10.45 -8.55 -15.60
N PRO A 389 -9.15 -8.39 -15.92
CA PRO A 389 -8.09 -8.81 -15.00
C PRO A 389 -8.07 -8.02 -13.69
N LEU A 390 -8.37 -6.70 -13.75
CA LEU A 390 -8.47 -5.86 -12.55
C LEU A 390 -9.65 -6.30 -11.68
N LEU A 391 -10.83 -6.51 -12.28
CA LEU A 391 -11.99 -7.04 -11.57
C LEU A 391 -11.66 -8.41 -10.94
N GLY A 392 -11.01 -9.29 -11.70
CA GLY A 392 -10.60 -10.61 -11.23
C GLY A 392 -9.70 -10.51 -10.00
N MET A 393 -8.71 -9.62 -9.99
CA MET A 393 -7.86 -9.40 -8.81
C MET A 393 -8.64 -8.85 -7.61
N ILE A 394 -9.57 -7.92 -7.82
CA ILE A 394 -10.42 -7.37 -6.74
C ILE A 394 -11.29 -8.48 -6.13
N VAL A 395 -12.03 -9.21 -6.96
CA VAL A 395 -12.95 -10.28 -6.51
C VAL A 395 -12.18 -11.42 -5.85
N LEU A 396 -11.09 -11.89 -6.44
CA LEU A 396 -10.25 -12.93 -5.84
C LEU A 396 -9.66 -12.50 -4.49
N SER A 397 -9.27 -11.24 -4.34
CA SER A 397 -8.76 -10.73 -3.06
C SER A 397 -9.83 -10.74 -1.97
N VAL A 398 -11.09 -10.37 -2.29
CA VAL A 398 -12.22 -10.46 -1.36
C VAL A 398 -12.48 -11.92 -0.98
N LEU A 399 -12.49 -12.83 -1.96
CA LEU A 399 -12.69 -14.26 -1.71
C LEU A 399 -11.58 -14.85 -0.84
N PHE A 400 -10.32 -14.51 -1.12
CA PHE A 400 -9.17 -14.96 -0.34
C PHE A 400 -9.17 -14.42 1.07
N TYR A 401 -9.59 -13.17 1.27
CA TYR A 401 -9.78 -12.66 2.61
C TYR A 401 -10.91 -13.37 3.36
N GLY A 402 -12.02 -13.66 2.68
CA GLY A 402 -13.09 -14.52 3.21
C GLY A 402 -12.58 -15.90 3.62
N LEU A 403 -11.70 -16.52 2.83
CA LEU A 403 -11.06 -17.80 3.17
C LEU A 403 -10.12 -17.69 4.36
N VAL A 404 -9.35 -16.59 4.48
CA VAL A 404 -8.49 -16.36 5.65
C VAL A 404 -9.34 -16.28 6.92
N ILE A 405 -10.36 -15.42 6.94
CA ILE A 405 -11.29 -15.27 8.05
C ILE A 405 -11.99 -16.61 8.37
N TYR A 406 -12.44 -17.32 7.33
CA TYR A 406 -13.07 -18.62 7.50
C TYR A 406 -12.15 -19.62 8.22
N HIS A 407 -10.85 -19.64 7.92
CA HIS A 407 -9.88 -20.54 8.57
C HIS A 407 -9.28 -20.00 9.88
N VAL A 408 -9.76 -18.87 10.41
CA VAL A 408 -9.35 -18.40 11.73
C VAL A 408 -10.19 -19.08 12.81
N ASP A 409 -9.54 -19.64 13.81
CA ASP A 409 -10.16 -20.10 15.05
C ASP A 409 -10.25 -18.91 16.01
N TYR A 410 -11.44 -18.43 16.32
CA TYR A 410 -11.65 -17.19 17.08
C TYR A 410 -11.52 -17.42 18.59
N VAL A 411 -10.35 -17.87 19.03
CA VAL A 411 -10.08 -18.17 20.45
C VAL A 411 -9.98 -16.90 21.30
N TRP A 412 -9.52 -15.79 20.71
CA TRP A 412 -9.27 -14.52 21.41
C TRP A 412 -10.32 -13.44 21.16
N ASP A 413 -11.26 -13.66 20.24
CA ASP A 413 -12.30 -12.69 19.88
C ASP A 413 -13.55 -13.41 19.32
N SER A 414 -14.57 -12.67 18.89
CA SER A 414 -15.72 -13.22 18.16
C SER A 414 -15.64 -12.91 16.67
N ILE A 415 -16.23 -13.77 15.84
CA ILE A 415 -16.39 -13.51 14.41
C ILE A 415 -17.10 -12.17 14.14
N HIS A 416 -18.13 -11.83 14.93
CA HIS A 416 -18.85 -10.56 14.84
C HIS A 416 -17.92 -9.36 15.04
N ASN A 417 -17.04 -9.39 16.06
CA ASN A 417 -16.07 -8.33 16.30
C ASN A 417 -15.03 -8.24 15.19
N VAL A 418 -14.53 -9.39 14.71
CA VAL A 418 -13.60 -9.43 13.58
C VAL A 418 -14.23 -8.82 12.33
N LEU A 419 -15.50 -9.09 12.05
CA LEU A 419 -16.23 -8.48 10.94
C LEU A 419 -16.43 -6.97 11.15
N ALA A 420 -16.85 -6.54 12.34
CA ALA A 420 -17.13 -5.14 12.65
C ALA A 420 -15.87 -4.24 12.63
N TYR A 421 -14.71 -4.77 13.04
CA TYR A 421 -13.48 -4.01 13.18
C TYR A 421 -12.42 -4.43 12.16
N SER A 422 -11.96 -5.68 12.16
CA SER A 422 -10.85 -6.12 11.32
C SER A 422 -11.20 -6.16 9.84
N ALA A 423 -12.34 -6.73 9.46
CA ALA A 423 -12.79 -6.80 8.07
C ALA A 423 -13.10 -5.40 7.52
N LYS A 424 -13.77 -4.56 8.32
CA LYS A 424 -13.97 -3.15 8.00
C LYS A 424 -12.63 -2.50 7.64
N ARG A 425 -11.61 -2.67 8.49
CA ARG A 425 -10.23 -2.15 8.34
C ARG A 425 -9.45 -2.73 7.16
N PHE A 426 -9.70 -3.98 6.83
CA PHE A 426 -9.11 -4.62 5.66
C PHE A 426 -9.71 -4.07 4.35
N PHE A 427 -11.01 -3.80 4.34
CA PHE A 427 -11.73 -3.35 3.14
C PHE A 427 -11.38 -1.94 2.65
N PHE A 428 -10.62 -1.17 3.44
CA PHE A 428 -9.98 0.08 3.03
C PHE A 428 -9.14 -0.11 1.77
N CYS A 429 -8.46 -1.25 1.65
CA CYS A 429 -7.63 -1.57 0.50
C CYS A 429 -8.40 -1.58 -0.82
N PHE A 430 -9.69 -1.86 -0.79
CA PHE A 430 -10.53 -1.89 -1.99
C PHE A 430 -10.99 -0.52 -2.44
N VAL A 431 -10.99 0.50 -1.57
CA VAL A 431 -11.50 1.83 -1.94
C VAL A 431 -10.75 2.41 -3.14
N PRO A 432 -9.40 2.50 -3.14
CA PRO A 432 -8.69 3.03 -4.29
C PRO A 432 -8.73 2.07 -5.49
N MET A 433 -8.81 0.75 -5.26
CA MET A 433 -8.95 -0.23 -6.35
C MET A 433 -10.28 -0.07 -7.10
N CYS A 434 -11.37 0.13 -6.37
CA CYS A 434 -12.69 0.38 -6.93
C CYS A 434 -12.72 1.69 -7.71
N TRP A 435 -12.16 2.78 -7.16
CA TRP A 435 -12.06 4.05 -7.89
C TRP A 435 -11.15 3.96 -9.13
N TYR A 436 -10.05 3.21 -9.05
CA TYR A 436 -9.20 2.92 -10.21
C TYR A 436 -9.95 2.10 -11.27
N PHE A 437 -10.74 1.11 -10.86
CA PHE A 437 -11.61 0.36 -11.77
C PHE A 437 -12.63 1.27 -12.46
N VAL A 438 -13.37 2.06 -11.68
CA VAL A 438 -14.38 3.02 -12.16
C VAL A 438 -13.78 3.92 -13.24
N ALA A 439 -12.68 4.59 -12.94
CA ALA A 439 -12.08 5.56 -13.84
C ALA A 439 -11.50 4.93 -15.12
N THR A 440 -11.03 3.67 -15.04
CA THR A 440 -10.32 3.05 -16.17
C THR A 440 -11.19 2.16 -17.07
N THR A 441 -12.49 2.03 -16.78
CA THR A 441 -13.42 1.34 -17.68
C THR A 441 -13.45 1.99 -19.07
N HIS A 442 -13.79 1.22 -20.11
CA HIS A 442 -13.89 1.73 -21.47
C HIS A 442 -14.86 2.92 -21.59
N ILE A 443 -16.00 2.87 -20.88
CA ILE A 443 -16.98 3.96 -20.84
C ILE A 443 -16.37 5.20 -20.18
N ALA A 444 -15.77 5.04 -19.00
CA ALA A 444 -15.16 6.16 -18.29
C ALA A 444 -14.01 6.80 -19.09
N ARG A 445 -13.15 6.00 -19.73
CA ARG A 445 -12.06 6.50 -20.58
C ARG A 445 -12.57 7.35 -21.75
N ARG A 446 -13.61 6.88 -22.45
CA ARG A 446 -14.22 7.67 -23.54
C ARG A 446 -14.87 8.96 -23.05
N GLY A 447 -15.56 8.91 -21.91
CA GLY A 447 -16.12 10.11 -21.27
C GLY A 447 -15.02 11.09 -20.86
N ALA A 448 -13.91 10.58 -20.33
CA ALA A 448 -12.76 11.37 -19.93
C ALA A 448 -12.10 12.07 -21.11
N ASP A 449 -11.88 11.37 -22.23
CA ASP A 449 -11.34 11.96 -23.46
C ASP A 449 -12.24 13.08 -23.99
N TYR A 450 -13.56 12.91 -23.90
CA TYR A 450 -14.53 13.94 -24.29
C TYR A 450 -14.44 15.18 -23.39
N ILE A 451 -14.43 14.98 -22.07
CA ILE A 451 -14.33 16.05 -21.08
C ILE A 451 -13.00 16.81 -21.25
N GLU A 452 -11.89 16.10 -21.40
CA GLU A 452 -10.58 16.73 -21.55
C GLU A 452 -10.51 17.57 -22.82
N ARG A 453 -11.06 17.09 -23.95
CA ARG A 453 -11.14 17.89 -25.20
C ARG A 453 -12.03 19.10 -25.08
N TYR A 454 -13.11 19.00 -24.31
CA TYR A 454 -14.03 20.13 -24.09
C TYR A 454 -13.39 21.20 -23.19
N LEU A 455 -12.62 20.78 -22.19
CA LEU A 455 -11.97 21.66 -21.22
C LEU A 455 -10.61 22.20 -21.68
N SER A 456 -9.93 21.50 -22.60
CA SER A 456 -8.74 22.03 -23.27
C SER A 456 -9.18 23.15 -24.20
N LEU A 457 -9.01 24.40 -23.75
CA LEU A 457 -9.13 25.59 -24.60
C LEU A 457 -8.30 25.37 -25.87
N LYS A 458 -8.92 25.52 -27.04
CA LYS A 458 -8.20 25.66 -28.31
C LYS A 458 -7.28 26.86 -28.27
#